data_AF-A0A956I282-F1
#
_entry.id   AF-A0A956I282-F1
#
_cell.length_a   1.000
_cell.length_b   1.000
_cell.length_c   1.000
_cell.angle_alpha   90.00
_cell.angle_beta   90.00
_cell.angle_gamma   90.00
#
_symmetry.space_group_name_H-M   'P 1'
#
loop_
_entity.id
_entity.type
_entity.pdbx_description
1 polymer ?
#
loop_
_entity_poly.entity_id
_entity_poly.type
_entity_poly.pdbx_seq_one_letter_code
_entity_poly.pdbx_strand_id
1 'polypeptide(L)'
;MLKRLGLGLLKGLIIGGAIGAGLQYGLHWTNASGLLGFLVSMGAAGTAGVFAGKAPWKEGAWIEATLKGMVGVGLGALAYWGLTYVPESLQIPFPGLAGSHALAALPAVFAPAIAGVYGALVELDDTGDDGKADKKKGDGPKARVAVDDDGEEAEAEAGRKRRDRRRRKA
;
A
#
# COMPACT_ATOMS: atom_id res chain seq x y z
N MET A 1 -1.81 8.21 -19.79
CA MET A 1 -2.88 7.50 -19.05
C MET A 1 -2.83 5.99 -19.29
N LEU A 2 -2.94 5.50 -20.53
CA LEU A 2 -2.90 4.05 -20.80
C LEU A 2 -1.62 3.34 -20.30
N LYS A 3 -0.44 3.98 -20.42
CA LYS A 3 0.82 3.44 -19.89
C LYS A 3 0.80 3.27 -18.36
N ARG A 4 0.20 4.23 -17.64
CA ARG A 4 0.07 4.18 -16.18
C ARG A 4 -0.94 3.12 -15.75
N LEU A 5 -2.09 3.06 -16.43
CA LEU A 5 -3.07 1.99 -16.23
C LEU A 5 -2.43 0.61 -16.39
N GLY A 6 -1.67 0.39 -17.46
CA GLY A 6 -0.97 -0.86 -17.72
C GLY A 6 0.10 -1.19 -16.67
N LEU A 7 0.86 -0.19 -16.22
CA LEU A 7 1.88 -0.38 -15.18
C LEU A 7 1.24 -0.74 -13.83
N GLY A 8 0.17 -0.05 -13.45
CA GLY A 8 -0.58 -0.34 -12.22
C GLY A 8 -1.23 -1.71 -12.24
N LEU A 9 -1.85 -2.08 -13.37
CA LEU A 9 -2.40 -3.43 -13.58
C LEU A 9 -1.31 -4.49 -13.43
N LEU A 10 -0.15 -4.29 -14.07
CA LEU A 10 0.97 -5.22 -14.00
C LEU A 10 1.50 -5.38 -12.57
N LYS A 11 1.77 -4.26 -11.86
CA LYS A 11 2.21 -4.30 -10.46
C LYS A 11 1.19 -5.02 -9.57
N GLY A 12 -0.08 -4.68 -9.71
CA GLY A 12 -1.17 -5.31 -8.96
C GLY A 12 -1.29 -6.81 -9.26
N LEU A 13 -1.20 -7.23 -10.52
CA LEU A 13 -1.21 -8.64 -10.92
C LEU A 13 0.00 -9.41 -10.37
N ILE A 14 1.19 -8.79 -10.36
CA ILE A 14 2.38 -9.43 -9.77
C ILE A 14 2.20 -9.61 -8.27
N ILE A 15 1.74 -8.59 -7.55
CA ILE A 15 1.55 -8.64 -6.10
C ILE A 15 0.45 -9.64 -5.72
N GLY A 16 -0.74 -9.48 -6.29
CA GLY A 16 -1.85 -10.39 -6.01
C GLY A 16 -1.58 -11.81 -6.52
N GLY A 17 -0.84 -11.95 -7.63
CA GLY A 17 -0.40 -13.23 -8.17
C GLY A 17 0.60 -13.91 -7.23
N ALA A 18 1.58 -13.19 -6.70
CA ALA A 18 2.53 -13.72 -5.72
C ALA A 18 1.81 -14.16 -4.43
N ILE A 19 0.86 -13.37 -3.93
CA ILE A 19 0.06 -13.72 -2.76
C ILE A 19 -0.80 -14.97 -3.07
N GLY A 20 -1.58 -14.94 -4.13
CA GLY A 20 -2.47 -16.04 -4.51
C GLY A 20 -1.71 -17.33 -4.78
N ALA A 21 -0.59 -17.27 -5.51
CA ALA A 21 0.27 -18.42 -5.77
C ALA A 21 0.99 -18.92 -4.51
N GLY A 22 1.46 -18.02 -3.63
CA GLY A 22 2.07 -18.39 -2.36
C GLY A 22 1.11 -19.14 -1.44
N LEU A 23 -0.16 -18.71 -1.39
CA LEU A 23 -1.20 -19.42 -0.65
C LEU A 23 -1.51 -20.78 -1.30
N GLN A 24 -1.79 -20.79 -2.61
CA GLN A 24 -2.21 -21.99 -3.33
C GLN A 24 -1.13 -23.07 -3.38
N TYR A 25 0.09 -22.70 -3.77
CA TYR A 25 1.17 -23.65 -4.06
C TYR A 25 2.22 -23.73 -2.94
N GLY A 26 2.43 -22.64 -2.19
CA GLY A 26 3.35 -22.66 -1.05
C GLY A 26 2.71 -23.30 0.16
N LEU A 27 1.53 -22.82 0.57
CA LEU A 27 0.82 -23.31 1.75
C LEU A 27 -0.19 -24.42 1.44
N HIS A 28 -0.32 -24.85 0.19
CA HIS A 28 -1.32 -25.81 -0.28
C HIS A 28 -2.76 -25.39 0.06
N TRP A 29 -2.98 -24.09 0.19
CA TRP A 29 -4.28 -23.57 0.58
C TRP A 29 -5.13 -23.33 -0.65
N THR A 30 -5.81 -24.39 -1.05
CA THR A 30 -6.48 -24.48 -2.36
C THR A 30 -7.87 -23.87 -2.42
N ASN A 31 -8.42 -23.50 -1.26
CA ASN A 31 -9.73 -22.89 -1.13
C ASN A 31 -9.73 -21.85 0.01
N ALA A 32 -9.99 -20.59 -0.35
CA ALA A 32 -10.16 -19.49 0.58
C ALA A 32 -11.56 -18.89 0.41
N SER A 33 -12.51 -19.35 1.24
CA SER A 33 -13.91 -18.90 1.25
C SER A 33 -14.28 -18.20 2.56
N GLY A 34 -15.42 -17.49 2.55
CA GLY A 34 -15.92 -16.78 3.72
C GLY A 34 -14.92 -15.76 4.25
N LEU A 35 -14.70 -15.75 5.58
CA LEU A 35 -13.79 -14.80 6.24
C LEU A 35 -12.36 -14.84 5.66
N LEU A 36 -11.85 -16.01 5.30
CA LEU A 36 -10.49 -16.13 4.81
C LEU A 36 -10.33 -15.50 3.43
N GLY A 37 -11.34 -15.66 2.56
CA GLY A 37 -11.35 -14.98 1.26
C GLY A 37 -11.38 -13.45 1.40
N PHE A 38 -12.13 -12.92 2.37
CA PHE A 38 -12.09 -11.50 2.74
C PHE A 38 -10.68 -11.06 3.18
N LEU A 39 -10.03 -11.80 4.08
CA LEU A 39 -8.70 -11.44 4.56
C LEU A 39 -7.66 -11.46 3.44
N VAL A 40 -7.74 -12.46 2.55
CA VAL A 40 -6.85 -12.56 1.38
C VAL A 40 -7.09 -11.40 0.41
N SER A 41 -8.34 -11.06 0.13
CA SER A 41 -8.65 -9.95 -0.79
C SER A 41 -8.24 -8.60 -0.21
N MET A 42 -8.48 -8.37 1.08
CA MET A 42 -8.05 -7.20 1.83
C MET A 42 -6.52 -7.07 1.82
N GLY A 43 -5.82 -8.17 2.09
CA GLY A 43 -4.36 -8.21 2.08
C GLY A 43 -3.79 -7.95 0.68
N ALA A 44 -4.34 -8.60 -0.36
CA ALA A 44 -3.89 -8.43 -1.73
C ALA A 44 -4.14 -7.02 -2.27
N ALA A 45 -5.33 -6.46 -2.06
CA ALA A 45 -5.65 -5.10 -2.47
C ALA A 45 -4.89 -4.05 -1.65
N GLY A 46 -4.80 -4.24 -0.33
CA GLY A 46 -4.06 -3.33 0.55
C GLY A 46 -2.56 -3.28 0.20
N THR A 47 -1.93 -4.44 0.00
CA THR A 47 -0.52 -4.49 -0.44
C THR A 47 -0.35 -3.87 -1.83
N ALA A 48 -1.24 -4.16 -2.78
CA ALA A 48 -1.21 -3.49 -4.08
C ALA A 48 -1.34 -1.96 -3.96
N GLY A 49 -2.16 -1.46 -3.03
CA GLY A 49 -2.29 -0.03 -2.76
C GLY A 49 -1.03 0.64 -2.23
N VAL A 50 -0.30 -0.05 -1.35
CA VAL A 50 0.96 0.45 -0.77
C VAL A 50 2.08 0.52 -1.82
N PHE A 51 2.12 -0.44 -2.75
CA PHE A 51 3.23 -0.58 -3.71
C PHE A 51 2.91 -0.05 -5.12
N ALA A 52 1.65 0.23 -5.43
CA ALA A 52 1.27 0.93 -6.66
C ALA A 52 1.49 2.45 -6.52
N GLY A 53 1.87 3.11 -7.60
CA GLY A 53 2.27 4.51 -7.60
C GLY A 53 3.66 4.77 -7.00
N LYS A 54 3.78 5.85 -6.21
CA LYS A 54 5.00 6.24 -5.51
C LYS A 54 5.40 5.19 -4.48
N ALA A 55 6.68 4.83 -4.54
CA ALA A 55 7.22 3.89 -3.59
C ALA A 55 7.21 4.44 -2.15
N PRO A 56 6.81 3.63 -1.15
CA PRO A 56 6.64 4.08 0.24
C PRO A 56 7.95 4.52 0.91
N TRP A 57 9.10 4.13 0.37
CA TRP A 57 10.43 4.55 0.84
C TRP A 57 10.89 5.91 0.29
N LYS A 58 10.11 6.58 -0.56
CA LYS A 58 10.40 7.97 -0.96
C LYS A 58 9.98 8.94 0.14
N GLU A 59 10.78 9.99 0.37
CA GLU A 59 10.44 11.05 1.32
C GLU A 59 9.06 11.65 1.00
N GLY A 60 8.20 11.77 2.02
CA GLY A 60 6.84 12.29 1.89
C GLY A 60 5.80 11.34 1.27
N ALA A 61 6.20 10.18 0.74
CA ALA A 61 5.28 9.24 0.10
C ALA A 61 4.60 8.25 1.07
N TRP A 62 5.09 8.12 2.30
CA TRP A 62 4.61 7.11 3.25
C TRP A 62 3.14 7.29 3.66
N ILE A 63 2.69 8.55 3.83
CA ILE A 63 1.28 8.87 4.17
C ILE A 63 0.37 8.50 3.01
N GLU A 64 0.76 8.89 1.78
CA GLU A 64 0.02 8.58 0.56
C GLU A 64 -0.11 7.07 0.36
N ALA A 65 1.00 6.34 0.50
CA ALA A 65 1.04 4.87 0.38
C ALA A 65 0.19 4.19 1.47
N THR A 66 0.22 4.69 2.71
CA THR A 66 -0.57 4.14 3.82
C THR A 66 -2.07 4.34 3.57
N LEU A 67 -2.46 5.53 3.13
CA LEU A 67 -3.87 5.84 2.84
C LEU A 67 -4.39 4.99 1.67
N LYS A 68 -3.60 4.85 0.60
CA LYS A 68 -3.89 3.94 -0.52
C LYS A 68 -3.96 2.48 -0.06
N GLY A 69 -3.09 2.07 0.85
CA GLY A 69 -3.17 0.76 1.49
C GLY A 69 -4.50 0.53 2.21
N MET A 70 -4.93 1.49 3.04
CA MET A 70 -6.20 1.40 3.78
C MET A 70 -7.42 1.39 2.86
N VAL A 71 -7.43 2.22 1.82
CA VAL A 71 -8.48 2.21 0.80
C VAL A 71 -8.49 0.86 0.07
N GLY A 72 -7.31 0.31 -0.26
CA GLY A 72 -7.15 -1.02 -0.82
C GLY A 72 -7.75 -2.10 0.06
N VAL A 73 -7.52 -2.06 1.37
CA VAL A 73 -8.15 -2.99 2.32
C VAL A 73 -9.68 -2.93 2.22
N GLY A 74 -10.27 -1.73 2.27
CA GLY A 74 -11.72 -1.56 2.17
C GLY A 74 -12.29 -2.02 0.82
N LEU A 75 -11.64 -1.66 -0.28
CA LEU A 75 -12.05 -2.06 -1.63
C LEU A 75 -11.84 -3.56 -1.90
N GLY A 76 -10.81 -4.16 -1.32
CA GLY A 76 -10.58 -5.61 -1.37
C GLY A 76 -11.69 -6.38 -0.67
N ALA A 77 -12.11 -5.91 0.50
CA ALA A 77 -13.28 -6.46 1.20
C ALA A 77 -14.55 -6.29 0.36
N LEU A 78 -14.80 -5.10 -0.18
CA LEU A 78 -15.99 -4.81 -0.99
C LEU A 78 -16.02 -5.64 -2.28
N ALA A 79 -14.90 -5.78 -2.97
CA ALA A 79 -14.79 -6.58 -4.19
C ALA A 79 -15.07 -8.06 -3.90
N TYR A 80 -14.51 -8.60 -2.81
CA TYR A 80 -14.78 -9.97 -2.40
C TYR A 80 -16.23 -10.18 -1.99
N TRP A 81 -16.82 -9.24 -1.24
CA TRP A 81 -18.25 -9.25 -0.97
C TRP A 81 -19.09 -9.27 -2.25
N GLY A 82 -18.72 -8.46 -3.26
CA GLY A 82 -19.36 -8.51 -4.59
C GLY A 82 -19.25 -9.89 -5.25
N LEU A 83 -18.11 -10.57 -5.11
CA LEU A 83 -17.94 -11.94 -5.62
C LEU A 83 -18.85 -12.96 -4.94
N THR A 84 -19.35 -12.69 -3.73
CA THR A 84 -20.32 -13.60 -3.06
C THR A 84 -21.71 -13.60 -3.72
N TYR A 85 -22.03 -12.58 -4.50
CA TYR A 85 -23.28 -12.52 -5.29
C TYR A 85 -23.13 -13.09 -6.70
N VAL A 86 -21.92 -13.50 -7.10
CA VAL A 86 -21.73 -14.18 -8.38
C VAL A 86 -22.41 -15.54 -8.29
N PRO A 87 -23.25 -15.92 -9.27
CA PRO A 87 -23.97 -17.19 -9.25
C PRO A 87 -23.02 -18.37 -9.05
N GLU A 88 -23.41 -19.33 -8.20
CA GLU A 88 -22.64 -20.57 -7.98
C GLU A 88 -22.49 -21.43 -9.24
N SER A 89 -23.28 -21.16 -10.28
CA SER A 89 -23.14 -21.76 -11.61
C SER A 89 -21.88 -21.29 -12.35
N LEU A 90 -21.28 -20.17 -11.95
CA LEU A 90 -20.01 -19.69 -12.50
C LEU A 90 -18.84 -20.39 -11.82
N GLN A 91 -18.73 -21.68 -12.09
CA GLN A 91 -17.59 -22.49 -11.67
C GLN A 91 -16.60 -22.61 -12.81
N ILE A 92 -15.32 -22.56 -12.46
CA ILE A 92 -14.24 -22.70 -13.44
C ILE A 92 -13.40 -23.94 -13.10
N PRO A 93 -12.99 -24.73 -14.10
CA PRO A 93 -11.96 -25.74 -13.90
C PRO A 93 -10.64 -25.04 -13.59
N PHE A 94 -9.87 -25.58 -12.65
CA PHE A 94 -8.57 -25.02 -12.28
C PHE A 94 -7.47 -26.08 -12.40
N PRO A 95 -6.36 -25.80 -13.10
CA PRO A 95 -5.26 -26.75 -13.24
C PRO A 95 -4.73 -27.23 -11.88
N GLY A 96 -4.55 -28.55 -11.73
CA GLY A 96 -4.05 -29.15 -10.49
C GLY A 96 -5.11 -29.35 -9.39
N LEU A 97 -6.37 -29.02 -9.65
CA LEU A 97 -7.49 -29.29 -8.77
C LEU A 97 -8.54 -30.17 -9.48
N ALA A 98 -9.20 -31.04 -8.71
CA ALA A 98 -10.23 -31.92 -9.24
C ALA A 98 -11.60 -31.22 -9.18
N GLY A 99 -12.33 -31.26 -10.30
CA GLY A 99 -13.67 -30.67 -10.42
C GLY A 99 -13.64 -29.19 -10.80
N SER A 100 -14.80 -28.54 -10.61
CA SER A 100 -14.98 -27.11 -10.86
C SER A 100 -15.12 -26.38 -9.53
N HIS A 101 -14.58 -25.16 -9.47
CA HIS A 101 -14.55 -24.36 -8.26
C HIS A 101 -15.14 -22.97 -8.49
N ALA A 102 -15.78 -22.42 -7.47
CA ALA A 102 -16.22 -21.03 -7.49
C ALA A 102 -15.02 -20.10 -7.61
N LEU A 103 -15.13 -19.05 -8.44
CA LEU A 103 -14.06 -18.08 -8.65
C LEU A 103 -13.63 -17.41 -7.34
N ALA A 104 -14.59 -17.10 -6.46
CA ALA A 104 -14.37 -16.52 -5.14
C ALA A 104 -13.67 -17.45 -4.14
N ALA A 105 -13.59 -18.75 -4.43
CA ALA A 105 -12.92 -19.73 -3.58
C ALA A 105 -11.43 -19.90 -3.92
N LEU A 106 -10.99 -19.46 -5.11
CA LEU A 106 -9.64 -19.69 -5.60
C LEU A 106 -8.74 -18.46 -5.34
N PRO A 107 -7.91 -18.44 -4.28
CA PRO A 107 -7.05 -17.29 -3.97
C PRO A 107 -6.08 -16.97 -5.12
N ALA A 108 -5.61 -17.99 -5.85
CA ALA A 108 -4.79 -17.81 -7.04
C ALA A 108 -5.49 -17.08 -8.20
N VAL A 109 -6.82 -16.93 -8.15
CA VAL A 109 -7.62 -16.26 -9.20
C VAL A 109 -8.10 -14.90 -8.70
N PHE A 110 -8.82 -14.85 -7.57
CA PHE A 110 -9.42 -13.58 -7.14
C PHE A 110 -8.39 -12.59 -6.59
N ALA A 111 -7.33 -13.04 -5.92
CA ALA A 111 -6.31 -12.14 -5.37
C ALA A 111 -5.58 -11.33 -6.46
N PRO A 112 -5.03 -11.94 -7.54
CA PRO A 112 -4.46 -11.17 -8.64
C PRO A 112 -5.49 -10.29 -9.36
N ALA A 113 -6.73 -10.76 -9.55
CA ALA A 113 -7.75 -9.96 -10.21
C ALA A 113 -8.07 -8.67 -9.43
N ILE A 114 -8.33 -8.78 -8.13
CA ILE A 114 -8.65 -7.64 -7.26
C ILE A 114 -7.44 -6.71 -7.13
N ALA A 115 -6.25 -7.26 -6.83
CA ALA A 115 -5.03 -6.48 -6.71
C ALA A 115 -4.64 -5.77 -8.02
N GLY A 116 -4.82 -6.45 -9.16
CA GLY A 116 -4.59 -5.91 -10.49
C GLY A 116 -5.49 -4.72 -10.79
N VAL A 117 -6.80 -4.87 -10.60
CA VAL A 117 -7.76 -3.78 -10.80
C VAL A 117 -7.44 -2.60 -9.88
N TYR A 118 -7.20 -2.86 -8.59
CA TYR A 118 -6.92 -1.77 -7.65
C TYR A 118 -5.57 -1.10 -7.91
N GLY A 119 -4.51 -1.87 -8.22
CA GLY A 119 -3.20 -1.33 -8.61
C GLY A 119 -3.29 -0.44 -9.84
N ALA A 120 -4.14 -0.78 -10.82
CA ALA A 120 -4.41 0.05 -11.98
C ALA A 120 -5.05 1.40 -11.61
N LEU A 121 -5.99 1.40 -10.67
CA LEU A 121 -6.63 2.62 -10.17
C LEU A 121 -5.64 3.51 -9.41
N VAL A 122 -4.83 2.91 -8.53
CA VAL A 122 -3.84 3.64 -7.73
C VAL A 122 -2.76 4.30 -8.60
N GLU A 123 -2.28 3.60 -9.63
CA GLU A 123 -1.29 4.17 -10.55
C GLU A 123 -1.90 5.24 -11.48
N LEU A 124 -3.21 5.17 -11.74
CA LEU A 124 -3.93 6.19 -12.50
C LEU A 124 -4.15 7.47 -11.68
N ASP A 125 -4.43 7.31 -10.38
CA ASP A 125 -4.57 8.39 -9.40
C ASP A 125 -3.23 9.08 -9.08
N ASP A 126 -2.11 8.37 -9.23
CA ASP A 126 -0.79 8.96 -9.03
C ASP A 126 -0.51 10.02 -10.10
N THR A 127 -0.59 11.28 -9.68
CA THR A 127 -0.21 12.47 -10.46
C THR A 127 1.31 12.60 -10.40
N GLY A 128 1.99 11.67 -11.08
CA GLY A 128 3.43 11.47 -10.98
C GLY A 128 4.24 12.76 -10.93
N ASP A 129 4.91 12.94 -9.80
CA ASP A 129 6.10 13.78 -9.70
C ASP A 129 7.27 12.94 -10.23
N ASP A 130 7.21 12.63 -11.53
CA ASP A 130 8.29 11.98 -12.27
C ASP A 130 9.32 13.08 -12.57
N GLY A 131 9.97 13.55 -11.52
CA GLY A 131 10.96 14.62 -11.56
C GLY A 131 12.15 14.27 -12.45
N LYS A 132 12.08 14.68 -13.72
CA LYS A 132 13.22 15.38 -14.31
C LYS A 132 13.32 16.76 -13.66
N ALA A 133 13.77 16.80 -12.42
CA ALA A 133 14.36 18.00 -11.83
C ALA A 133 15.83 18.09 -12.30
N ASP A 134 16.03 18.21 -13.61
CA ASP A 134 17.31 18.65 -14.15
C ASP A 134 17.31 20.19 -14.14
N LYS A 135 18.02 20.74 -13.16
CA LYS A 135 18.56 22.11 -13.09
C LYS A 135 17.61 23.27 -13.44
N LYS A 136 17.00 23.84 -12.40
CA LYS A 136 17.11 25.28 -12.18
C LYS A 136 17.31 25.58 -10.70
N LYS A 137 18.55 25.93 -10.38
CA LYS A 137 18.94 26.64 -9.15
C LYS A 137 18.11 27.93 -9.13
N GLY A 138 17.13 28.00 -8.24
CA GLY A 138 16.22 29.14 -8.10
C GLY A 138 15.81 29.22 -6.65
N ASP A 139 16.54 30.07 -5.93
CA ASP A 139 16.33 30.42 -4.53
C ASP A 139 14.89 30.91 -4.31
N GLY A 140 14.17 30.28 -3.39
CA GLY A 140 12.79 30.61 -3.06
C GLY A 140 12.44 30.04 -1.67
N PRO A 141 11.69 30.77 -0.82
CA PRO A 141 11.78 30.62 0.62
C PRO A 141 11.11 29.32 1.09
N LYS A 142 11.90 28.47 1.76
CA LYS A 142 11.41 27.30 2.50
C LYS A 142 10.63 27.77 3.73
N ALA A 143 9.31 27.82 3.63
CA ALA A 143 8.43 27.81 4.80
C ALA A 143 8.52 26.40 5.44
N ARG A 144 9.40 26.26 6.44
CA ARG A 144 9.38 25.09 7.32
C ARG A 144 8.26 25.29 8.33
N VAL A 145 7.28 24.40 8.34
CA VAL A 145 6.38 24.23 9.49
C VAL A 145 7.24 23.61 10.59
N ALA A 146 7.50 24.39 11.64
CA ALA A 146 8.10 23.87 12.86
C ALA A 146 7.06 22.95 13.52
N VAL A 147 7.35 21.66 13.55
CA VAL A 147 6.78 20.77 14.55
C VAL A 147 7.73 20.89 15.73
N ASP A 148 7.31 21.64 16.75
CA ASP A 148 7.98 21.68 18.05
C ASP A 148 7.85 20.29 18.69
N ASP A 149 8.92 19.50 18.62
CA ASP A 149 9.06 18.25 19.36
C ASP A 149 10.43 18.20 20.02
N ASP A 150 10.71 19.18 20.90
CA ASP A 150 11.86 19.18 21.82
C ASP A 150 11.57 20.12 23.02
N GLY A 151 10.61 19.71 23.85
CA GLY A 151 10.14 20.48 25.02
C GLY A 151 10.90 20.24 26.33
N GLU A 152 11.97 19.43 26.38
CA GLU A 152 12.58 19.06 27.68
C GLU A 152 14.10 19.23 27.84
N GLU A 153 14.87 19.56 26.79
CA GLU A 153 16.35 19.64 26.95
C GLU A 153 16.92 21.08 27.03
N ALA A 154 16.13 22.12 26.71
CA ALA A 154 16.63 23.50 26.67
C ALA A 154 16.78 24.18 28.05
N GLU A 155 16.10 23.71 29.09
CA GLU A 155 16.18 24.32 30.43
C GLU A 155 17.45 23.94 31.20
N ALA A 156 18.07 22.79 30.89
CA ALA A 156 19.26 22.32 31.59
C ALA A 156 20.53 23.11 31.23
N GLU A 157 20.65 23.62 29.99
CA GLU A 157 21.83 24.35 29.54
C GLU A 157 21.83 25.83 29.97
N ALA A 158 20.65 26.45 30.05
CA ALA A 158 20.49 27.84 30.50
C ALA A 158 20.80 28.01 32.00
N GLY A 159 20.48 27.00 32.81
CA GLY A 159 20.80 26.99 34.26
C GLY A 159 22.31 26.90 34.55
N ARG A 160 23.06 26.12 33.78
CA ARG A 160 24.51 25.95 33.96
C ARG A 160 25.29 27.23 33.64
N LYS A 161 24.95 27.93 32.54
CA LYS A 161 25.63 29.19 32.15
C LYS A 161 25.39 30.32 33.16
N ARG A 162 24.24 30.33 33.86
CA ARG A 162 23.93 31.35 34.88
C ARG A 162 24.68 31.12 36.20
N ARG A 163 24.95 29.86 36.57
CA ARG A 163 25.65 29.51 37.81
C ARG A 163 27.15 29.81 37.73
N ASP A 164 27.78 29.58 36.58
CA ASP A 164 29.22 29.89 36.38
C ASP A 164 29.52 31.39 36.38
N ARG A 165 28.58 32.22 35.91
CA ARG A 165 28.76 33.67 35.86
C ARG A 165 28.71 34.33 37.25
N ARG A 166 28.04 33.70 38.23
CA ARG A 166 27.97 34.19 39.62
C ARG A 166 29.21 33.84 40.45
N ARG A 167 29.89 32.72 40.16
CA ARG A 167 31.11 32.32 40.89
C ARG A 167 32.36 33.12 40.52
N ARG A 168 32.36 33.82 39.39
CA ARG A 168 33.49 34.68 38.97
C ARG A 168 33.43 36.12 39.50
N LYS A 169 32.41 36.46 40.30
CA LYS A 169 32.20 37.82 40.83
C LYS A 169 32.17 37.88 42.37
N ALA A 170 32.50 36.80 43.05
CA ALA A 170 32.79 36.76 44.49
C ALA A 170 34.28 36.44 44.65
#